data_AF-A0A963VLB5-F1
#
_entry.id   AF-A0A963VLB5-F1
#
_cell.length_a   1.000
_cell.length_b   1.000
_cell.length_c   1.000
_cell.angle_alpha   90.00
_cell.angle_beta   90.00
_cell.angle_gamma   90.00
#
_symmetry.space_group_name_H-M   'P 1'
#
loop_
_entity.id
_entity.type
_entity.pdbx_description
1 polymer ?
#
loop_
_entity_poly.entity_id
_entity_poly.type
_entity_poly.pdbx_seq_one_letter_code
_entity_poly.pdbx_strand_id
1 'polypeptide(L)'
;LTLGLLPMLLIVVLHNASGLMFGYLTSRAMRISVADRRAVMLEGGMQNSGLALGIIAVQFNSDLGMVIIASLWGMWHIVSGLACALWWRRSPVIEPEMEPRHV
;
A
#
# COMPACT_ATOMS: atom_id res chain seq x y z
N LEU A 1 -12.74 -23.62 -8.33
CA LEU A 1 -11.47 -22.85 -8.35
C LEU A 1 -11.71 -21.37 -8.64
N THR A 2 -12.31 -21.00 -9.77
CA THR A 2 -12.50 -19.60 -10.20
C THR A 2 -13.41 -18.77 -9.30
N LEU A 3 -14.55 -19.32 -8.86
CA LEU A 3 -15.49 -18.61 -7.97
C LEU A 3 -14.90 -18.33 -6.57
N GLY A 4 -13.92 -19.11 -6.12
CA GLY A 4 -13.27 -18.93 -4.81
C GLY A 4 -12.26 -17.78 -4.76
N LEU A 5 -11.76 -17.31 -5.92
CA LEU A 5 -10.79 -16.24 -5.99
C LEU A 5 -11.42 -14.85 -5.87
N LEU A 6 -12.65 -14.67 -6.37
CA LEU A 6 -13.37 -13.40 -6.29
C LEU A 6 -13.53 -12.87 -4.86
N PRO A 7 -14.02 -13.65 -3.88
CA PRO A 7 -14.13 -13.15 -2.50
C PRO A 7 -12.75 -12.87 -1.88
N MET A 8 -11.72 -13.65 -2.19
CA MET A 8 -10.35 -13.40 -1.72
C MET A 8 -9.81 -12.08 -2.27
N LEU A 9 -9.99 -11.84 -3.58
CA LEU A 9 -9.59 -10.60 -4.23
C LEU A 9 -10.35 -9.40 -3.65
N LEU A 10 -11.66 -9.54 -3.38
CA LEU A 10 -12.45 -8.50 -2.75
C LEU A 10 -11.90 -8.12 -1.38
N ILE A 11 -11.59 -9.10 -0.53
CA ILE A 11 -10.99 -8.87 0.79
C ILE A 11 -9.64 -8.15 0.65
N VAL A 12 -8.78 -8.61 -0.27
CA VAL A 12 -7.47 -8.00 -0.56
C VAL A 12 -7.61 -6.53 -0.95
N VAL A 13 -8.54 -6.23 -1.87
CA VAL A 13 -8.78 -4.87 -2.37
C VAL A 13 -9.29 -3.98 -1.24
N LEU A 14 -10.29 -4.45 -0.48
CA LEU A 14 -10.86 -3.70 0.64
C LEU A 14 -9.85 -3.45 1.76
N HIS A 15 -9.00 -4.42 2.08
CA HIS A 15 -7.96 -4.29 3.08
C HIS A 15 -6.88 -3.27 2.68
N ASN A 16 -6.42 -3.32 1.41
CA ASN A 16 -5.47 -2.32 0.93
C ASN A 16 -6.10 -0.92 0.83
N ALA A 17 -7.33 -0.82 0.35
CA ALA A 17 -8.06 0.45 0.29
C ALA A 17 -8.25 1.06 1.68
N SER A 18 -8.55 0.25 2.70
CA SER A 18 -8.66 0.74 4.07
C SER A 18 -7.30 1.20 4.62
N GLY A 19 -6.20 0.49 4.35
CA GLY A 19 -4.84 0.90 4.71
C GLY A 19 -4.46 2.26 4.09
N LEU A 20 -4.69 2.42 2.79
CA LEU A 20 -4.48 3.69 2.09
C LEU A 20 -5.37 4.81 2.67
N MET A 21 -6.66 4.52 2.91
CA MET A 21 -7.59 5.49 3.49
C MET A 21 -7.13 5.93 4.88
N PHE A 22 -6.78 5.00 5.77
CA PHE A 22 -6.31 5.33 7.11
C PHE A 22 -5.01 6.13 7.06
N GLY A 23 -4.04 5.73 6.23
CA GLY A 23 -2.80 6.49 6.05
C GLY A 23 -3.06 7.93 5.60
N TYR A 24 -4.03 8.15 4.70
CA TYR A 24 -4.44 9.50 4.29
C TYR A 24 -5.18 10.28 5.39
N LEU A 25 -6.10 9.63 6.10
CA LEU A 25 -6.90 10.27 7.15
C LEU A 25 -6.05 10.67 8.36
N THR A 26 -5.13 9.82 8.81
CA THR A 26 -4.24 10.09 9.94
C THR A 26 -3.29 11.25 9.62
N SER A 27 -2.63 11.21 8.47
CA SER A 27 -1.75 12.28 8.02
C SER A 27 -2.50 13.60 7.77
N ARG A 28 -3.75 13.55 7.28
CA ARG A 28 -4.62 14.73 7.20
C ARG A 28 -4.95 15.28 8.59
N ALA A 29 -5.27 14.43 9.56
CA ALA A 29 -5.55 14.84 10.94
C ALA A 29 -4.32 15.48 11.60
N MET A 30 -3.12 14.99 11.29
CA MET A 30 -1.85 15.55 11.75
C MET A 30 -1.42 16.83 11.03
N ARG A 31 -2.17 17.28 10.00
CA ARG A 31 -1.92 18.51 9.23
C ARG A 31 -0.53 18.61 8.59
N ILE A 32 0.05 17.48 8.20
CA ILE A 32 1.34 17.44 7.49
C ILE A 32 1.20 17.86 6.02
N SER A 33 2.34 18.11 5.38
CA SER A 33 2.43 18.53 3.97
C SER A 33 1.74 17.54 3.03
N VAL A 34 1.39 18.00 1.82
CA VAL A 34 0.73 17.11 0.84
C VAL A 34 1.69 15.99 0.38
N ALA A 35 2.99 16.28 0.28
CA ALA A 35 4.00 15.29 -0.06
C ALA A 35 4.10 14.21 1.02
N ASP A 36 4.26 14.61 2.28
CA ASP A 36 4.32 13.67 3.41
C ASP A 36 3.02 12.87 3.55
N ARG A 37 1.87 13.51 3.31
CA ARG A 37 0.56 12.83 3.32
C ARG A 37 0.50 11.69 2.30
N ARG A 38 1.01 11.93 1.09
CA ARG A 38 1.08 10.92 0.02
C ARG A 38 2.04 9.80 0.40
N ALA A 39 3.18 10.13 1.03
CA ALA A 39 4.13 9.15 1.53
C ALA A 39 3.50 8.26 2.61
N VAL A 40 2.92 8.83 3.67
CA VAL A 40 2.27 8.10 4.76
C VAL A 40 1.11 7.22 4.25
N MET A 41 0.32 7.73 3.29
CA MET A 41 -0.71 6.93 2.63
C MET A 41 -0.13 5.68 1.96
N LEU A 42 0.96 5.81 1.19
CA LEU A 42 1.59 4.68 0.52
C LEU A 42 2.29 3.73 1.50
N GLU A 43 3.02 4.24 2.48
CA GLU A 43 3.70 3.43 3.51
C GLU A 43 2.71 2.62 4.34
N GLY A 44 1.52 3.17 4.64
CA GLY A 44 0.47 2.44 5.35
C GLY A 44 -0.26 1.41 4.50
N GLY A 45 -0.39 1.66 3.18
CA GLY A 45 -1.11 0.77 2.26
C GLY A 45 -0.25 -0.32 1.62
N MET A 46 1.05 -0.07 1.42
CA MET A 46 2.00 -0.99 0.82
C MET A 46 2.86 -1.62 1.92
N GLN A 47 2.77 -2.94 2.08
CA GLN A 47 3.60 -3.64 3.07
C GLN A 47 4.35 -4.79 2.42
N ASN A 48 5.19 -5.47 3.21
CA ASN A 48 6.13 -6.47 2.70
C ASN A 48 5.45 -7.84 2.50
N SER A 49 4.93 -8.06 1.30
CA SER A 49 4.34 -9.35 0.88
C SER A 49 5.35 -10.49 0.80
N GLY A 50 6.62 -10.22 0.54
CA GLY A 50 7.68 -11.23 0.55
C GLY A 50 7.89 -11.83 1.95
N LEU A 51 7.92 -10.98 2.98
CA LEU A 51 8.00 -11.41 4.37
C LEU A 51 6.78 -12.24 4.77
N ALA A 52 5.58 -11.82 4.35
CA ALA A 52 4.35 -12.57 4.60
C ALA A 52 4.42 -13.99 3.99
N LEU A 53 4.84 -14.11 2.73
CA LEU A 53 5.04 -15.41 2.08
C LEU A 53 6.11 -16.26 2.78
N GLY A 54 7.21 -15.66 3.23
CA GLY A 54 8.25 -16.35 3.99
C GLY A 54 7.72 -16.93 5.32
N ILE A 55 6.93 -16.15 6.06
CA ILE A 55 6.28 -16.61 7.30
C ILE A 55 5.31 -17.76 7.01
N ILE A 56 4.50 -17.65 5.95
CA ILE A 56 3.57 -18.73 5.54
C ILE A 56 4.34 -20.01 5.22
N ALA A 57 5.44 -19.90 4.47
CA ALA A 57 6.25 -21.04 4.09
C ALA A 57 6.86 -21.76 5.31
N VAL A 58 7.42 -21.00 6.26
CA VAL A 58 8.15 -21.56 7.41
C VAL A 58 7.23 -21.98 8.55
N GLN A 59 6.18 -21.20 8.84
CA GLN A 59 5.39 -21.35 10.06
C GLN A 59 4.04 -22.05 9.83
N PHE A 60 3.55 -22.07 8.58
CA PHE A 60 2.20 -22.55 8.25
C PHE A 60 2.19 -23.68 7.23
N ASN A 61 3.29 -24.45 7.12
CA ASN A 61 3.44 -25.56 6.18
C ASN A 61 3.07 -25.20 4.73
N SER A 62 3.31 -23.94 4.33
CA SER A 62 2.96 -23.44 3.01
C SER A 62 1.47 -23.59 2.66
N ASP A 63 0.56 -23.32 3.61
CA ASP A 63 -0.89 -23.37 3.36
C ASP A 63 -1.28 -22.62 2.08
N LEU A 64 -1.93 -23.33 1.16
CA LEU A 64 -2.19 -22.83 -0.19
C LEU A 64 -3.15 -21.63 -0.18
N GLY A 65 -4.12 -21.60 0.74
CA GLY A 65 -5.06 -20.49 0.85
C GLY A 65 -4.37 -19.21 1.29
N MET A 66 -3.50 -19.31 2.30
CA MET A 66 -2.68 -18.19 2.78
C MET A 66 -1.74 -17.67 1.69
N VAL A 67 -1.06 -18.57 0.97
CA VAL A 67 -0.16 -18.23 -0.14
C VAL A 67 -0.92 -17.47 -1.24
N ILE A 68 -2.11 -17.93 -1.61
CA ILE A 68 -2.94 -17.25 -2.63
C ILE A 68 -3.30 -15.84 -2.19
N ILE A 69 -3.78 -15.65 -0.95
CA ILE A 69 -4.16 -14.33 -0.43
C ILE A 69 -2.94 -13.41 -0.38
N ALA A 70 -1.81 -13.86 0.17
CA ALA A 70 -0.59 -13.06 0.27
C ALA A 70 -0.03 -12.68 -1.11
N SER A 71 -0.12 -13.57 -2.10
CA SER A 71 0.31 -13.30 -3.48
C SER A 71 -0.62 -12.31 -4.19
N LEU A 72 -1.94 -12.48 -4.06
CA LEU A 72 -2.92 -11.53 -4.59
C LEU A 72 -2.76 -10.14 -3.97
N TRP A 73 -2.53 -10.09 -2.66
CA TRP A 73 -2.27 -8.86 -1.95
C TRP A 73 -0.98 -8.19 -2.41
N GLY A 74 0.10 -8.96 -2.57
CA GLY A 74 1.37 -8.53 -3.16
C GLY A 74 1.21 -7.83 -4.50
N MET A 75 0.53 -8.48 -5.43
CA MET A 75 0.24 -7.91 -6.75
C MET A 75 -0.64 -6.66 -6.65
N TRP A 76 -1.72 -6.72 -5.87
CA TRP A 76 -2.69 -5.64 -5.80
C TRP A 76 -2.11 -4.36 -5.21
N HIS A 77 -1.36 -4.43 -4.10
CA HIS A 77 -0.83 -3.21 -3.48
C HIS A 77 0.23 -2.51 -4.35
N ILE A 78 0.92 -3.24 -5.24
CA ILE A 78 1.82 -2.65 -6.24
C ILE A 78 1.00 -1.95 -7.33
N VAL A 79 -0.05 -2.61 -7.85
CA VAL A 79 -0.93 -2.03 -8.87
C VAL A 79 -1.64 -0.78 -8.34
N SER A 80 -2.21 -0.83 -7.13
CA SER A 80 -2.89 0.31 -6.53
C SER A 80 -1.93 1.44 -6.18
N GLY A 81 -0.76 1.13 -5.62
CA GLY A 81 0.30 2.11 -5.35
C GLY A 81 0.78 2.82 -6.60
N LEU A 82 1.00 2.07 -7.70
CA LEU A 82 1.36 2.63 -9.00
C LEU A 82 0.22 3.50 -9.55
N ALA A 83 -1.03 3.09 -9.43
CA ALA A 83 -2.17 3.89 -9.85
C ALA A 83 -2.25 5.23 -9.09
N CYS A 84 -2.01 5.22 -7.77
CA CYS A 84 -1.90 6.44 -6.96
C CYS A 84 -0.75 7.34 -7.44
N ALA A 85 0.44 6.78 -7.67
CA ALA A 85 1.59 7.53 -8.19
C ALA A 85 1.32 8.15 -9.57
N LEU A 86 0.71 7.40 -10.49
CA LEU A 86 0.33 7.87 -11.82
C LEU A 86 -0.75 8.97 -11.76
N TRP A 87 -1.68 8.87 -10.82
CA TRP A 87 -2.66 9.93 -10.57
C TRP A 87 -1.97 11.21 -10.10
N TRP A 88 -1.10 11.12 -9.10
CA TRP A 88 -0.40 12.26 -8.52
C TRP A 88 0.62 12.90 -9.46
N ARG A 89 1.14 12.15 -10.44
CA ARG A 89 1.99 12.71 -11.50
C ARG A 89 1.31 13.84 -12.28
N ARG A 90 -0.02 13.85 -12.34
CA ARG A 90 -0.80 14.93 -12.99
C ARG A 90 -0.95 16.19 -12.11
N SER A 91 -0.58 16.13 -10.84
CA SER A 91 -0.68 17.23 -9.88
C SER A 91 0.54 17.22 -8.95
N PRO A 92 1.72 17.65 -9.47
CA PRO A 92 2.94 17.70 -8.70
C PRO A 92 2.78 18.64 -7.50
N VAL A 93 3.30 18.22 -6.36
CA VAL A 93 3.41 19.09 -5.19
C VAL A 93 4.63 19.97 -5.42
N ILE A 94 4.43 21.29 -5.48
CA ILE A 94 5.53 22.24 -5.50
C ILE A 94 5.93 22.44 -4.04
N GLU A 95 7.02 21.81 -3.63
CA GLU A 95 7.64 22.13 -2.35
C GLU A 95 8.40 23.46 -2.49
N PRO A 96 8.31 24.36 -1.51
CA PRO A 96 9.15 25.56 -1.50
C PRO A 96 10.61 25.12 -1.50
N GLU A 97 11.42 25.75 -2.35
CA GLU A 97 12.83 25.47 -2.50
C GLU A 97 13.50 25.57 -1.12
N MET A 98 14.06 24.46 -0.64
CA MET A 98 14.76 24.41 0.63
C MET A 98 15.98 25.33 0.49
N GLU A 99 15.92 26.52 1.09
CA GLU A 99 17.02 27.47 1.11
C GLU A 99 18.30 26.70 1.49
N PRO A 100 19.38 26.77 0.68
CA PRO A 100 20.58 26.01 0.93
C PRO A 100 21.06 26.36 2.34
N ARG A 101 21.11 25.35 3.22
CA ARG A 101 21.65 25.53 4.56
C ARG A 101 23.07 26.05 4.41
N HIS A 102 23.26 27.33 4.72
CA HIS A 102 24.56 27.93 4.93
C HIS A 102 25.22 27.18 6.09
N VAL A 103 26.00 26.15 5.76
CA VAL A 103 26.95 25.48 6.65
C VAL A 103 28.33 26.03 6.40
#